data_AF-A0A9P6JC71-F1
#
_entry.id   AF-A0A9P6JC71-F1
#
_cell.length_a   1.000
_cell.length_b   1.000
_cell.length_c   1.000
_cell.angle_alpha   90.00
_cell.angle_beta   90.00
_cell.angle_gamma   90.00
#
_symmetry.space_group_name_H-M   'P 1'
#
loop_
_entity.id
_entity.type
_entity.pdbx_description
1 polymer ?
#
loop_
_entity_poly.entity_id
_entity_poly.type
_entity_poly.pdbx_seq_one_letter_code
_entity_poly.pdbx_strand_id
1 'polypeptide(L)'
;MSNMNNRLLNLFCLVEGEATSSSCPIKISPADLVDELKWRIKTEYLPRFDDAPAYELTLWRVHHPVIAARKNQPVFLDSMLDSATEREVTEEDG
;
A
#
# COMPACT_ATOMS: atom_id res chain seq x y z
N MET A 1 -25.61 -12.05 20.45
CA MET A 1 -24.71 -10.97 19.99
C MET A 1 -24.36 -11.27 18.54
N SER A 2 -24.63 -10.32 17.65
CA SER A 2 -24.61 -10.53 16.19
C SER A 2 -23.24 -11.00 15.69
N ASN A 3 -23.28 -11.97 14.78
CA ASN A 3 -22.16 -12.56 14.06
C ASN A 3 -21.42 -11.44 13.31
N MET A 4 -20.31 -10.94 13.88
CA MET A 4 -19.40 -10.03 13.19
C MET A 4 -18.84 -10.82 12.01
N ASN A 5 -19.38 -10.58 10.82
CA ASN A 5 -18.84 -11.11 9.58
C ASN A 5 -17.34 -10.75 9.53
N ASN A 6 -16.48 -11.71 9.86
CA ASN A 6 -15.03 -11.57 9.89
C ASN A 6 -14.51 -11.46 8.45
N ARG A 7 -14.84 -10.36 7.77
CA ARG A 7 -14.39 -10.07 6.42
C ARG A 7 -12.97 -9.54 6.51
N LEU A 8 -12.01 -10.45 6.40
CA LEU A 8 -10.61 -10.08 6.25
C LEU A 8 -10.41 -9.26 4.97
N LEU A 9 -9.59 -8.23 5.07
CA LEU A 9 -9.04 -7.49 3.95
C LEU A 9 -7.79 -8.21 3.44
N ASN A 10 -7.63 -8.28 2.12
CA ASN A 10 -6.37 -8.63 1.48
C ASN A 10 -5.73 -7.34 0.97
N LEU A 11 -4.68 -6.87 1.64
CA LEU A 11 -3.91 -5.71 1.22
C LEU A 11 -2.68 -6.19 0.45
N PHE A 12 -2.48 -5.68 -0.77
CA PHE A 12 -1.27 -5.96 -1.53
C PHE A 12 -0.21 -4.92 -1.18
N CYS A 13 0.77 -5.33 -0.39
CA CYS A 13 1.87 -4.48 0.04
C CYS A 13 3.02 -4.59 -0.95
N LEU A 14 3.65 -3.45 -1.27
CA LEU A 14 4.77 -3.35 -2.19
C LEU A 14 5.86 -2.50 -1.54
N VAL A 15 7.12 -2.87 -1.75
CA VAL A 15 8.25 -2.04 -1.34
C VAL A 15 8.55 -1.04 -2.44
N GLU A 16 8.78 0.22 -2.06
CA GLU A 16 9.14 1.27 -3.00
C GLU A 16 10.36 0.87 -3.86
N GLY A 17 10.30 1.18 -5.15
CA GLY A 17 11.29 0.79 -6.14
C GLY A 17 11.13 -0.64 -6.67
N GLU A 18 10.17 -1.42 -6.17
CA GLU A 18 9.88 -2.75 -6.69
C GLU A 18 8.74 -2.79 -7.68
N ALA A 19 8.68 -3.89 -8.43
CA ALA A 19 7.63 -4.12 -9.39
C ALA A 19 6.37 -4.72 -8.74
N THR A 20 5.19 -4.39 -9.25
CA THR A 20 3.93 -4.95 -8.70
C THR A 20 3.88 -6.48 -8.68
N SER A 21 4.68 -7.16 -9.52
CA SER A 21 4.82 -8.62 -9.51
C SER A 21 5.50 -9.17 -8.24
N SER A 22 6.20 -8.35 -7.45
CA SER A 22 6.76 -8.71 -6.14
C SER A 22 5.82 -8.37 -4.97
N SER A 23 4.62 -7.83 -5.23
CA SER A 23 3.69 -7.47 -4.15
C SER A 23 3.33 -8.69 -3.30
N CYS A 24 3.28 -8.49 -1.98
CA CYS A 24 2.92 -9.53 -1.03
C CYS A 24 1.50 -9.28 -0.47
N PRO A 25 0.58 -10.26 -0.55
CA PRO A 25 -0.75 -10.13 0.03
C PRO A 25 -0.72 -10.31 1.56
N ILE A 26 -1.11 -9.28 2.29
CA ILE A 26 -1.25 -9.30 3.74
C ILE A 26 -2.74 -9.38 4.10
N LYS A 27 -3.09 -10.38 4.90
CA LYS A 27 -4.44 -10.55 5.45
C LYS A 27 -4.56 -9.81 6.77
N ILE A 28 -5.59 -9.00 6.91
CA ILE A 28 -5.86 -8.24 8.13
C ILE A 28 -7.36 -8.03 8.35
N SER A 29 -7.80 -7.93 9.61
CA SER A 29 -9.18 -7.52 9.90
C SER A 29 -9.34 -6.01 9.69
N PRO A 30 -10.50 -5.53 9.20
CA PRO A 30 -10.82 -4.10 9.18
C PRO A 30 -10.78 -3.43 10.58
N ALA A 31 -10.86 -4.22 11.64
CA ALA A 31 -10.79 -3.75 13.02
C ALA A 31 -9.36 -3.73 13.60
N ASP A 32 -8.38 -4.32 12.90
CA ASP A 32 -7.00 -4.33 13.37
C ASP A 32 -6.36 -2.94 13.20
N LEU A 33 -5.41 -2.63 14.08
CA LEU A 33 -4.68 -1.36 14.05
C LEU A 33 -3.59 -1.35 12.97
N VAL A 34 -3.12 -0.15 12.62
CA VAL A 34 -1.99 0.01 11.68
C VAL A 34 -0.72 -0.63 12.22
N ASP A 35 -0.51 -0.65 13.53
CA ASP A 35 0.67 -1.31 14.14
C ASP A 35 0.65 -2.82 13.91
N GLU A 36 -0.53 -3.44 13.96
CA GLU A 36 -0.71 -4.86 13.64
C GLU A 36 -0.42 -5.13 12.16
N LEU A 37 -0.83 -4.21 11.26
CA LEU A 37 -0.46 -4.29 9.85
C LEU A 37 1.06 -4.23 9.65
N LYS A 38 1.74 -3.28 10.30
CA LYS A 38 3.19 -3.14 10.23
C LYS A 38 3.91 -4.40 10.73
N TRP A 39 3.45 -4.99 11.83
CA TRP A 39 4.01 -6.23 12.36
C TRP A 39 3.87 -7.40 11.39
N ARG A 40 2.70 -7.54 10.76
CA ARG A 40 2.45 -8.57 9.75
C ARG A 40 3.31 -8.39 8.51
N ILE A 41 3.47 -7.14 8.03
CA ILE A 41 4.38 -6.82 6.93
C ILE A 41 5.81 -7.24 7.29
N LYS A 42 6.33 -6.84 8.45
CA LYS A 42 7.69 -7.24 8.87
C LYS A 42 7.85 -8.77 8.88
N THR A 43 6.86 -9.49 9.39
CA THR A 43 6.88 -10.96 9.49
C THR A 43 6.90 -11.64 8.12
N GLU A 44 6.05 -11.20 7.18
CA GLU A 44 5.96 -11.80 5.83
C GLU A 44 7.15 -11.47 4.94
N TYR A 45 7.82 -10.35 5.20
CA TYR A 45 9.00 -9.93 4.43
C TYR A 45 10.33 -10.41 5.03
N LEU A 46 10.32 -11.30 6.03
CA LEU A 46 11.58 -11.84 6.57
C LEU A 46 12.45 -12.49 5.47
N PRO A 47 13.79 -12.28 5.50
CA PRO A 47 14.56 -11.54 6.51
C PRO A 47 14.74 -10.04 6.20
N ARG A 48 14.04 -9.50 5.20
CA ARG A 48 14.33 -8.18 4.60
C ARG A 48 14.27 -7.00 5.57
N PHE A 49 13.36 -7.04 6.55
CA PHE A 49 13.14 -5.97 7.53
C PHE A 49 13.51 -6.41 8.95
N ASP A 50 14.38 -7.40 9.11
CA ASP A 50 14.69 -7.94 10.44
C ASP A 50 15.45 -6.93 11.30
N ASP A 51 16.26 -6.08 10.67
CA ASP A 51 17.08 -5.02 11.25
C ASP A 51 16.29 -3.77 11.70
N ALA A 52 15.12 -3.51 11.10
CA ALA A 52 14.26 -2.39 11.46
C ALA A 52 13.06 -2.85 12.30
N PRO A 53 12.73 -2.21 13.44
CA PRO A 53 11.52 -2.54 14.18
C PRO A 53 10.27 -2.18 13.37
N ALA A 54 9.19 -2.96 13.53
CA ALA A 54 7.98 -2.80 12.70
C ALA A 54 7.37 -1.39 12.75
N TYR A 55 7.45 -0.69 13.89
CA TYR A 55 6.88 0.64 14.04
C TYR A 55 7.58 1.70 13.16
N GLU A 56 8.84 1.48 12.76
CA GLU A 56 9.60 2.36 11.86
C GLU A 56 9.21 2.22 10.40
N LEU A 57 8.40 1.21 10.03
CA LEU A 57 7.87 1.10 8.68
C LEU A 57 6.92 2.25 8.39
N THR A 58 7.22 3.03 7.35
CA THR A 58 6.32 4.05 6.80
C THR A 58 5.42 3.39 5.75
N LEU A 59 4.10 3.48 5.96
CA LEU A 59 3.11 2.88 5.06
C LEU A 59 2.41 3.98 4.27
N TRP A 60 2.25 3.75 2.97
CA TRP A 60 1.54 4.64 2.06
C TRP A 60 0.39 3.90 1.40
N ARG A 61 -0.80 4.53 1.41
CA ARG A 61 -1.94 4.02 0.65
C ARG A 61 -1.92 4.66 -0.73
N VAL A 62 -1.62 3.85 -1.73
CA VAL A 62 -1.55 4.30 -3.13
C VAL A 62 -2.69 3.70 -3.96
N HIS A 63 -3.02 4.37 -5.05
CA HIS A 63 -3.91 3.82 -6.08
C HIS A 63 -3.08 3.54 -7.33
N HIS A 64 -2.65 2.30 -7.50
CA HIS A 64 -1.81 1.89 -8.63
C HIS A 64 -2.50 0.79 -9.46
N PRO A 65 -2.76 1.00 -10.76
CA PRO A 65 -3.35 -0.03 -11.60
C PRO A 65 -2.34 -1.13 -11.89
N VAL A 66 -2.63 -2.35 -11.44
CA VAL A 66 -1.82 -3.54 -11.75
C VAL A 66 -2.21 -4.06 -13.13
N ILE A 67 -1.49 -3.60 -14.17
CA ILE A 67 -1.70 -4.04 -15.55
C ILE A 67 -0.57 -4.95 -16.03
N ALA A 68 -0.92 -5.97 -16.82
CA ALA A 68 0.04 -6.98 -17.30
C ALA A 68 1.23 -6.38 -18.07
N ALA A 69 1.01 -5.27 -18.79
CA ALA A 69 2.04 -4.58 -19.56
C ALA A 69 3.12 -3.91 -18.68
N ARG A 70 2.80 -3.54 -17.43
CA ARG A 70 3.71 -2.81 -16.52
C ARG A 70 4.03 -3.59 -15.24
N LYS A 71 3.59 -4.84 -15.13
CA LYS A 71 3.70 -5.60 -13.86
C LYS A 71 5.14 -5.75 -13.34
N ASN A 72 6.13 -5.67 -14.23
CA ASN A 72 7.56 -5.80 -13.94
C ASN A 72 8.30 -4.46 -13.85
N GLN A 73 7.59 -3.32 -13.96
CA GLN A 73 8.20 -1.99 -13.85
C GLN A 73 8.28 -1.57 -12.37
N PRO A 74 9.42 -1.04 -11.91
CA PRO A 74 9.55 -0.43 -10.60
C PRO A 74 8.49 0.65 -10.34
N VAL A 75 7.98 0.66 -9.12
CA VAL A 75 6.96 1.60 -8.67
C VAL A 75 7.58 2.57 -7.66
N PHE A 76 7.48 3.87 -7.95
CA PHE A 76 7.99 4.94 -7.08
C PHE A 76 6.85 5.81 -6.58
N LEU A 77 6.91 6.23 -5.31
CA LEU A 77 5.82 7.01 -4.72
C LEU A 77 5.67 8.37 -5.39
N ASP A 78 6.79 9.05 -5.68
CA ASP A 78 6.79 10.37 -6.33
C ASP A 78 5.95 10.38 -7.61
N SER A 79 6.11 9.34 -8.44
CA SER A 79 5.36 9.19 -9.70
C SER A 79 3.84 9.11 -9.53
N MET A 80 3.36 8.77 -8.33
CA MET A 80 1.94 8.67 -7.99
C MET A 80 1.40 9.97 -7.38
N LEU A 81 2.22 10.68 -6.62
CA LEU A 81 1.85 11.92 -5.95
C LEU A 81 1.70 13.07 -6.96
N ASP A 82 2.54 13.12 -7.99
CA ASP A 82 2.49 14.18 -9.02
C ASP A 82 1.16 14.20 -9.79
N SER A 83 0.46 13.07 -9.87
CA SER A 83 -0.84 12.96 -10.53
C SER A 83 -2.03 13.53 -9.75
N ALA A 84 -1.84 13.89 -8.47
CA ALA A 84 -2.87 14.47 -7.61
C ALA A 84 -2.95 16.01 -7.69
N THR A 85 -2.03 16.65 -8.42
CA THR A 85 -1.88 18.11 -8.51
C THR A 85 -2.20 18.65 -9.91
N GLU A 86 -3.40 18.40 -10.43
CA GLU A 86 -3.99 19.26 -11.48
C GLU A 86 -5.52 19.30 -11.35
N ARG A 87 -6.02 20.02 -10.34
CA ARG A 87 -7.33 20.67 -10.38
C ARG A 87 -7.29 21.95 -9.55
N GLU A 88 -6.59 22.97 -10.06
CA GLU A 88 -6.82 24.35 -9.62
C GLU A 88 -7.32 25.18 -10.80
N VAL A 89 -8.63 25.44 -10.71
CA VAL A 89 -9.50 26.43 -11.34
C VAL A 89 -8.85 27.43 -12.31
N THR A 90 -9.37 27.51 -13.54
CA THR A 90 -9.50 28.80 -14.22
C THR A 90 -10.98 29.13 -14.35
N GLU A 91 -11.33 30.25 -13.73
CA GLU A 91 -12.63 30.85 -13.57
C GLU A 91 -13.31 31.09 -14.93
N GLU A 92 -14.60 30.75 -15.02
CA GLU A 92 -15.47 31.40 -16.00
C GLU A 92 -15.71 32.83 -15.53
N ASP A 93 -15.24 33.81 -16.29
CA ASP A 93 -15.85 35.15 -16.29
C ASP A 93 -15.56 35.86 -17.62
N GLY A 94 -16.62 36.30 -18.30
CA GLY A 94 -16.59 37.07 -19.55
C GLY A 94 -17.80 36.88 -20.45
#